data_AF-A0A949PGA4-F1
#
_entry.id   AF-A0A949PGA4-F1
#
_cell.length_a   1.000
_cell.length_b   1.000
_cell.length_c   1.000
_cell.angle_alpha   90.00
_cell.angle_beta   90.00
_cell.angle_gamma   90.00
#
_symmetry.space_group_name_H-M   'P 1'
#
loop_
_entity.id
_entity.type
_entity.pdbx_description
1 polymer ?
#
loop_
_entity_poly.entity_id
_entity_poly.type
_entity_poly.pdbx_seq_one_letter_code
_entity_poly.pdbx_strand_id
1 'polypeptide(L)'
;MKYIVFFSLLLSLLTSCEDKKKSSEVNTKVTSEKVKIQAELDSLSALRTLDSIKKNAAPTYPKITQDNVEAFLTEYGENNPETKVLISTTEGDIEIQLYKDTPLHRANFIYLVKQKY
;
A
#
# COMPACT_ATOMS: atom_id res chain seq x y z
N MET A 1 20.02 32.71 41.31
CA MET A 1 18.82 31.93 41.66
C MET A 1 17.94 31.60 40.44
N LYS A 2 17.53 32.58 39.62
CA LYS A 2 16.69 32.36 38.42
C LYS A 2 17.34 31.45 37.35
N TYR A 3 18.65 31.56 37.14
CA TYR A 3 19.41 30.71 36.22
C TYR A 3 19.63 29.28 36.73
N ILE A 4 19.66 29.07 38.06
CA ILE A 4 19.82 27.74 38.67
C ILE A 4 18.54 26.91 38.49
N VAL A 5 17.38 27.56 38.64
CA VAL A 5 16.07 26.92 38.36
C VAL A 5 15.91 26.65 36.86
N PHE A 6 16.35 27.57 35.99
CA PHE A 6 16.36 27.36 34.54
C PHE A 6 17.30 26.23 34.10
N PHE A 7 18.48 26.11 34.72
CA PHE A 7 19.44 25.05 34.40
C PHE A 7 18.97 23.68 34.89
N SER A 8 18.27 23.62 36.04
CA SER A 8 17.63 22.41 36.55
C SER A 8 16.48 21.94 35.65
N LEU A 9 15.70 22.86 35.07
CA LEU A 9 14.59 22.55 34.16
C LEU A 9 15.08 22.07 32.78
N LEU A 10 16.26 22.53 32.34
CA LEU A 10 16.90 22.10 31.10
C LEU A 10 17.53 20.70 31.21
N LEU A 11 18.01 20.33 32.40
CA LEU A 11 18.65 19.04 32.65
C LEU A 11 17.63 17.87 32.71
N SER A 12 16.38 18.13 33.11
CA SER A 12 15.29 17.16 33.11
C SER A 12 14.77 16.76 31.71
N LEU A 13 15.13 17.51 30.66
CA LEU A 13 14.73 17.20 29.27
C LEU A 13 15.73 16.27 28.54
N LEU A 14 16.90 16.00 29.15
CA LEU A 14 17.97 15.21 28.52
C LEU A 14 17.98 13.73 28.96
N THR A 15 17.09 13.31 29.86
CA THR A 15 17.04 11.92 30.38
C THR A 15 15.99 11.04 29.70
N SER A 16 15.27 11.52 28.68
CA SER A 16 14.39 10.67 27.88
C SER A 16 15.15 10.05 26.72
N CYS A 17 16.03 9.10 27.03
CA CYS A 17 16.74 8.28 26.06
C CYS A 17 15.96 6.96 25.91
N GLU A 18 15.29 6.77 24.78
CA GLU A 18 14.63 5.50 24.42
C GLU A 18 15.43 4.80 23.31
N ASP A 19 15.78 3.54 23.55
CA ASP A 19 16.67 2.70 22.73
C ASP A 19 16.21 2.54 21.27
N LYS A 20 17.03 2.98 20.31
CA LYS A 20 16.91 2.61 18.89
C LYS A 20 17.68 1.32 18.61
N LYS A 21 16.97 0.21 18.39
CA LYS A 21 17.54 -0.97 17.72
C LYS A 21 17.70 -0.72 16.22
N LYS A 22 18.88 -1.12 15.75
CA LYS A 22 19.53 -0.84 14.48
C LYS A 22 18.91 -1.63 13.31
N SER A 23 18.75 -0.93 12.20
CA SER A 23 18.58 -1.42 10.84
C SER A 23 19.70 -2.39 10.42
N SER A 24 19.34 -3.45 9.71
CA SER A 24 20.21 -4.06 8.72
C SER A 24 19.63 -3.79 7.33
N GLU A 25 20.36 -2.99 6.56
CA GLU A 25 20.30 -2.93 5.10
C GLU A 25 20.79 -4.25 4.48
N VAL A 26 20.31 -4.53 3.26
CA VAL A 26 21.08 -4.77 2.01
C VAL A 26 20.09 -5.38 1.00
N ASN A 27 19.62 -4.60 0.01
CA ASN A 27 20.09 -4.60 -1.39
C ASN A 27 20.16 -6.03 -1.99
N THR A 28 19.43 -6.38 -3.06
CA THR A 28 19.87 -6.03 -4.41
C THR A 28 18.84 -6.49 -5.45
N LYS A 29 18.48 -5.57 -6.36
CA LYS A 29 17.95 -5.80 -7.72
C LYS A 29 18.63 -6.98 -8.44
N VAL A 30 17.90 -7.80 -9.19
CA VAL A 30 18.22 -8.03 -10.62
C VAL A 30 16.94 -8.36 -11.39
N THR A 31 16.52 -7.40 -12.21
CA THR A 31 15.77 -7.59 -13.44
C THR A 31 16.58 -8.45 -14.42
N SER A 32 16.00 -9.52 -14.96
CA SER A 32 16.46 -10.13 -16.20
C SER A 32 15.34 -10.07 -17.22
N GLU A 33 15.52 -9.18 -18.18
CA GLU A 33 14.70 -9.02 -19.37
C GLU A 33 15.13 -10.07 -20.42
N LYS A 34 14.13 -10.59 -21.16
CA LYS A 34 14.18 -10.95 -22.58
C LYS A 34 15.05 -12.13 -23.05
N VAL A 35 14.39 -13.27 -23.32
CA VAL A 35 14.45 -14.13 -24.54
C VAL A 35 13.23 -15.07 -24.42
N LYS A 36 12.21 -15.19 -25.28
CA LYS A 36 12.17 -15.30 -26.75
C LYS A 36 10.73 -15.08 -27.23
N ILE A 37 10.56 -14.10 -28.11
CA ILE A 37 9.47 -13.97 -29.07
C ILE A 37 9.54 -15.18 -30.01
N GLN A 38 8.50 -16.03 -30.05
CA GLN A 38 7.96 -16.69 -31.25
C GLN A 38 6.79 -17.62 -30.86
N ALA A 39 5.71 -17.03 -30.34
CA ALA A 39 4.38 -17.67 -30.26
C ALA A 39 3.24 -16.62 -30.38
N GLU A 40 3.59 -15.41 -30.80
CA GLU A 40 2.65 -14.32 -31.08
C GLU A 40 2.45 -14.25 -32.60
N LEU A 41 1.44 -14.94 -33.14
CA LEU A 41 0.74 -14.40 -34.32
C LEU A 41 -0.68 -14.97 -34.48
N ASP A 42 -0.94 -16.21 -34.04
CA ASP A 42 -2.23 -16.87 -34.28
C ASP A 42 -3.21 -16.85 -33.10
N SER A 43 -2.79 -16.42 -31.90
CA SER A 43 -3.66 -16.30 -30.72
C SER A 43 -4.26 -14.90 -30.54
N LEU A 44 -3.84 -13.92 -31.36
CA LEU A 44 -4.22 -12.51 -31.21
C LEU A 44 -5.62 -12.18 -31.75
N SER A 45 -6.21 -13.05 -32.56
CA SER A 45 -7.57 -12.86 -33.12
C SER A 45 -8.69 -13.42 -32.22
N ALA A 46 -8.38 -14.34 -31.31
CA ALA A 46 -9.35 -14.94 -30.39
C ALA A 46 -9.50 -14.19 -29.04
N LEU A 47 -8.52 -13.37 -28.65
CA LEU A 47 -8.57 -12.56 -27.42
C LEU A 47 -9.39 -11.26 -27.57
N ARG A 48 -9.49 -10.73 -28.79
CA ARG A 48 -10.19 -9.45 -29.07
C ARG A 48 -11.71 -9.53 -28.92
N THR A 49 -12.28 -10.73 -28.90
CA THR A 49 -13.71 -10.96 -28.69
C THR A 49 -14.11 -11.06 -27.22
N LEU A 50 -13.17 -11.24 -26.27
CA LEU A 50 -13.46 -11.22 -24.83
C LEU A 50 -13.30 -9.82 -24.22
N ASP A 51 -12.40 -8.99 -24.74
CA ASP A 51 -12.17 -7.61 -24.27
C ASP A 51 -13.34 -6.67 -24.59
N SER A 52 -14.16 -6.99 -25.59
CA SER A 52 -15.31 -6.17 -25.99
C SER A 52 -16.59 -6.44 -25.18
N ILE A 53 -16.64 -7.49 -24.34
CA ILE A 53 -17.81 -7.84 -23.52
C ILE A 53 -17.67 -7.32 -22.08
N LYS A 54 -16.46 -7.07 -21.57
CA LYS A 54 -16.22 -6.71 -20.15
C LYS A 54 -16.32 -5.21 -19.81
N LYS A 55 -16.73 -4.36 -20.77
CA LYS A 55 -16.66 -2.89 -20.60
C LYS A 55 -17.88 -2.25 -19.92
N ASN A 56 -18.95 -3.00 -19.64
CA ASN A 56 -20.20 -2.44 -19.05
C ASN A 56 -20.72 -3.19 -17.82
N ALA A 57 -19.93 -4.09 -17.22
CA ALA A 57 -20.27 -4.65 -15.92
C ALA A 57 -19.61 -3.78 -14.84
N ALA A 58 -20.40 -3.16 -13.97
CA ALA A 58 -19.88 -2.56 -12.75
C ALA A 58 -19.01 -3.61 -12.04
N PRO A 59 -17.83 -3.24 -11.49
CA PRO A 59 -17.02 -4.18 -10.73
C PRO A 59 -17.85 -4.73 -9.57
N THR A 60 -18.18 -6.02 -9.66
CA THR A 60 -18.80 -6.73 -8.53
C THR A 60 -17.71 -6.97 -7.50
N TYR A 61 -17.72 -6.18 -6.45
CA TYR A 61 -16.82 -6.36 -5.32
C TYR A 61 -17.35 -7.50 -4.44
N PRO A 62 -16.53 -8.54 -4.17
CA PRO A 62 -16.98 -9.68 -3.37
C PRO A 62 -17.18 -9.25 -1.92
N LYS A 63 -18.26 -9.71 -1.28
CA LYS A 63 -18.50 -9.39 0.13
C LYS A 63 -17.43 -10.04 1.02
N ILE A 64 -16.81 -9.22 1.86
CA ILE A 64 -15.92 -9.70 2.91
C ILE A 64 -16.76 -10.24 4.08
N THR A 65 -16.43 -11.45 4.53
CA THR A 65 -16.98 -12.14 5.70
C THR A 65 -15.85 -12.52 6.66
N GLN A 66 -16.19 -12.91 7.88
CA GLN A 66 -15.17 -13.36 8.85
C GLN A 66 -14.38 -14.58 8.34
N ASP A 67 -15.02 -15.45 7.57
CA ASP A 67 -14.38 -16.67 7.04
C ASP A 67 -13.42 -16.39 5.87
N ASN A 68 -13.63 -15.30 5.11
CA ASN A 68 -12.83 -15.01 3.90
C ASN A 68 -11.85 -13.84 4.06
N VAL A 69 -11.96 -13.03 5.12
CA VAL A 69 -11.27 -11.74 5.25
C VAL A 69 -9.75 -11.86 5.15
N GLU A 70 -9.16 -12.85 5.82
CA GLU A 70 -7.70 -12.99 5.85
C GLU A 70 -7.16 -13.42 4.49
N ALA A 71 -7.72 -14.48 3.90
CA ALA A 71 -7.30 -14.98 2.59
C ALA A 71 -7.50 -13.91 1.50
N PHE A 72 -8.69 -13.29 1.49
CA PHE A 72 -9.02 -12.25 0.52
C PHE A 72 -8.09 -11.04 0.62
N LEU A 73 -7.92 -10.47 1.82
CA LEU A 73 -7.12 -9.25 1.97
C LEU A 73 -5.62 -9.51 1.80
N THR A 74 -5.14 -10.72 2.08
CA THR A 74 -3.76 -11.11 1.79
C THR A 74 -3.50 -11.09 0.28
N GLU A 75 -4.30 -11.84 -0.49
CA GLU A 75 -4.18 -11.89 -1.96
C GLU A 75 -4.43 -10.50 -2.59
N TYR A 76 -5.42 -9.77 -2.08
CA TYR A 76 -5.72 -8.42 -2.55
C TYR A 76 -4.54 -7.48 -2.29
N GLY A 77 -3.92 -7.55 -1.11
CA GLY A 77 -2.77 -6.72 -0.75
C GLY A 77 -1.52 -7.00 -1.60
N GLU A 78 -1.33 -8.23 -2.07
CA GLU A 78 -0.25 -8.59 -2.99
C GLU A 78 -0.47 -8.01 -4.39
N ASN A 79 -1.72 -8.07 -4.88
CA ASN A 79 -2.10 -7.54 -6.19
C ASN A 79 -2.21 -6.00 -6.22
N ASN A 80 -2.27 -5.35 -5.05
CA ASN A 80 -2.46 -3.90 -4.92
C ASN A 80 -1.37 -3.30 -4.01
N PRO A 81 -0.15 -3.10 -4.52
CA PRO A 81 1.03 -2.71 -3.75
C PRO A 81 1.14 -1.20 -3.49
N GLU A 82 0.16 -0.40 -3.92
CA GLU A 82 0.15 1.05 -3.71
C GLU A 82 0.22 1.40 -2.22
N THR A 83 0.91 2.49 -1.92
CA THR A 83 1.15 2.94 -0.55
C THR A 83 0.88 4.43 -0.36
N LYS A 84 0.40 5.12 -1.40
CA LYS A 84 0.08 6.53 -1.35
C LYS A 84 -1.33 6.74 -1.84
N VAL A 85 -2.09 7.55 -1.10
CA VAL A 85 -3.48 7.88 -1.43
C VAL A 85 -3.67 9.39 -1.28
N LEU A 86 -4.43 9.97 -2.19
CA LEU A 86 -4.85 11.37 -2.14
C LEU A 86 -6.34 11.42 -1.81
N ILE A 87 -6.71 12.15 -0.76
CA ILE A 87 -8.11 12.44 -0.44
C ILE A 87 -8.36 13.90 -0.79
N SER A 88 -9.24 14.15 -1.75
CA SER A 88 -9.67 15.50 -2.12
C SER A 88 -10.92 15.90 -1.35
N THR A 89 -10.87 17.06 -0.72
CA THR A 89 -11.98 17.66 0.04
C THR A 89 -12.28 19.05 -0.50
N THR A 90 -13.35 19.70 0.00
CA THR A 90 -13.64 21.11 -0.36
C THR A 90 -12.57 22.08 0.12
N GLU A 91 -11.85 21.72 1.19
CA GLU A 91 -10.82 22.55 1.83
C GLU A 91 -9.40 22.24 1.32
N GLY A 92 -9.28 21.31 0.36
CA GLY A 92 -8.02 20.92 -0.25
C GLY A 92 -7.74 19.42 -0.17
N ASP A 93 -6.52 19.07 -0.56
CA ASP A 93 -6.07 17.68 -0.70
C ASP A 93 -5.25 17.21 0.51
N ILE A 94 -5.43 15.96 0.89
CA ILE A 94 -4.68 15.27 1.96
C ILE A 94 -3.93 14.09 1.34
N GLU A 95 -2.59 14.12 1.37
CA GLU A 95 -1.76 12.97 0.96
C GLU A 95 -1.50 12.06 2.16
N ILE A 96 -1.81 10.77 2.02
CA ILE A 96 -1.64 9.75 3.04
C ILE A 96 -0.65 8.69 2.56
N GLN A 97 0.33 8.37 3.41
CA GLN A 97 1.23 7.23 3.24
C GLN A 97 0.70 6.03 4.04
N LEU A 98 0.44 4.92 3.37
CA LEU A 98 0.11 3.63 3.96
C LEU A 98 1.39 2.83 4.21
N TYR A 99 1.58 2.35 5.44
CA TYR A 99 2.76 1.57 5.80
C TYR A 99 2.58 0.06 5.52
N LYS A 100 3.70 -0.64 5.37
CA LYS A 100 3.73 -2.05 4.98
C LYS A 100 3.59 -3.03 6.14
N ASP A 101 3.80 -2.56 7.36
CA ASP A 101 3.75 -3.28 8.63
C ASP A 101 2.36 -3.78 9.03
N THR A 102 1.31 -3.18 8.47
CA THR A 102 -0.10 -3.55 8.71
C THR A 102 -0.78 -4.04 7.41
N PRO A 103 -0.39 -5.19 6.85
CA PRO A 103 -0.74 -5.59 5.49
C PRO A 103 -2.24 -5.72 5.23
N LEU A 104 -2.99 -6.35 6.16
CA LEU A 104 -4.44 -6.53 5.98
C LEU A 104 -5.20 -5.20 6.08
N HIS A 105 -4.81 -4.30 7.00
CA HIS A 105 -5.44 -2.98 7.12
C HIS A 105 -5.15 -2.11 5.88
N ARG A 106 -3.91 -2.14 5.38
CA ARG A 106 -3.54 -1.47 4.13
C ARG A 106 -4.38 -1.99 2.96
N ALA A 107 -4.45 -3.31 2.79
CA ALA A 107 -5.22 -3.93 1.72
C ALA A 107 -6.71 -3.57 1.81
N ASN A 108 -7.29 -3.58 3.02
CA ASN A 108 -8.68 -3.21 3.24
C ASN A 108 -8.94 -1.73 2.89
N PHE A 109 -8.06 -0.83 3.29
CA PHE A 109 -8.18 0.59 2.95
C PHE A 109 -8.19 0.81 1.43
N ILE A 110 -7.25 0.20 0.72
CA ILE A 110 -7.17 0.27 -0.75
C ILE A 110 -8.42 -0.34 -1.40
N TYR A 111 -8.89 -1.47 -0.89
CA TYR A 111 -10.09 -2.15 -1.37
C TYR A 111 -11.33 -1.26 -1.27
N LEU A 112 -11.51 -0.54 -0.15
CA LEU A 112 -12.61 0.40 0.03
C LEU A 112 -12.48 1.64 -0.88
N VAL A 113 -11.27 2.17 -1.02
CA VAL A 113 -11.01 3.31 -1.92
C VAL A 113 -11.36 2.96 -3.37
N LYS A 114 -10.95 1.78 -3.87
CA LYS A 114 -11.26 1.35 -5.24
C LYS A 114 -12.75 1.10 -5.45
N GLN A 115 -13.46 0.72 -4.40
CA GLN A 115 -14.91 0.62 -4.36
C GLN A 115 -15.63 1.97 -4.42
N LYS A 116 -14.93 3.08 -4.20
CA LYS A 116 -15.53 4.41 -4.00
C LYS A 116 -16.50 4.42 -2.81
N TYR A 117 -16.12 3.72 -1.73
CA TYR A 117 -16.81 3.79 -0.43
C TYR A 117 -16.54 5.13 0.27
#